data_AF-A0AA44WAN6-F1
#
_entry.id   AF-A0AA44WAN6-F1
#
_cell.length_a   1.000
_cell.length_b   1.000
_cell.length_c   1.000
_cell.angle_alpha   90.00
_cell.angle_beta   90.00
_cell.angle_gamma   90.00
#
_symmetry.space_group_name_H-M   'P 1'
#
loop_
_entity.id
_entity.type
_entity.pdbx_description
1 polymer ?
#
loop_
_entity_poly.entity_id
_entity_poly.type
_entity_poly.pdbx_seq_one_letter_code
_entity_poly.pdbx_strand_id
1 'polypeptide(L)'
;MAFPAIQGTKYNCPQGWVHVPHMQVEVYWNTPAFKGRWHQGQGTQPFVLSNGDVSGYSSHADFLAAWDENVLQNVINTCNVGFGGIHSCPGVTPSTIDNCRSEHSPLMDEDLTGALDTLPGDRPLEGWGL
;
A
#
# COMPACT_ATOMS: atom_id res chain seq x y z
N MET A 1 -22.54 -9.94 5.48
CA MET A 1 -21.19 -10.55 5.45
C MET A 1 -21.18 -11.73 6.40
N ALA A 2 -20.64 -12.88 6.01
CA ALA A 2 -20.52 -14.05 6.87
C ALA A 2 -19.03 -14.36 7.11
N PHE A 3 -18.70 -14.66 8.36
CA PHE A 3 -17.32 -15.03 8.72
C PHE A 3 -17.06 -16.47 8.28
N PRO A 4 -15.93 -16.76 7.61
CA PRO A 4 -15.61 -18.12 7.19
C PRO A 4 -15.23 -18.99 8.39
N ALA A 5 -15.52 -20.30 8.29
CA ALA A 5 -15.10 -21.28 9.28
C ALA A 5 -13.69 -21.80 8.95
N ILE A 6 -12.88 -22.01 9.99
CA ILE A 6 -11.54 -22.61 9.85
C ILE A 6 -11.70 -24.09 9.49
N GLN A 7 -11.06 -24.52 8.40
CA GLN A 7 -10.95 -25.92 7.99
C GLN A 7 -9.47 -26.25 7.72
N GLY A 8 -8.77 -26.71 8.76
CA GLY A 8 -7.32 -26.93 8.71
C GLY A 8 -6.56 -25.59 8.58
N THR A 9 -5.78 -25.42 7.51
CA THR A 9 -5.07 -24.16 7.20
C THR A 9 -5.86 -23.22 6.28
N LYS A 10 -7.10 -23.57 5.94
CA LYS A 10 -7.95 -22.82 5.00
C LYS A 10 -9.20 -22.28 5.69
N TYR A 11 -9.83 -21.32 5.05
CA TYR A 11 -11.09 -20.71 5.47
C TYR A 11 -12.16 -21.02 4.44
N ASN A 12 -13.31 -21.57 4.88
CA ASN A 12 -14.45 -21.83 4.01
C ASN A 12 -15.63 -20.94 4.38
N CYS A 13 -16.22 -20.32 3.37
CA CYS A 13 -17.48 -19.60 3.53
C CYS A 13 -18.64 -20.59 3.81
N PRO A 14 -19.66 -20.20 4.60
CA PRO A 14 -20.87 -21.01 4.76
C PRO A 14 -21.58 -21.23 3.42
N GLN A 15 -22.44 -22.25 3.35
CA GLN A 15 -23.22 -22.53 2.13
C GLN A 15 -24.03 -21.29 1.71
N GLY A 16 -23.99 -20.98 0.41
CA GLY A 16 -24.66 -19.81 -0.17
C GLY A 16 -23.83 -18.51 -0.14
N TRP A 17 -22.61 -18.55 0.40
CA TRP A 17 -21.70 -17.40 0.44
C TRP A 17 -20.51 -17.59 -0.52
N VAL A 18 -20.06 -16.49 -1.11
CA VAL A 18 -18.93 -16.45 -2.04
C VAL A 18 -17.69 -15.96 -1.30
N HIS A 19 -16.57 -16.65 -1.50
CA HIS A 19 -15.27 -16.20 -1.03
C HIS A 19 -14.70 -15.17 -2.00
N VAL A 20 -14.37 -13.99 -1.50
CA VAL A 20 -13.81 -12.88 -2.29
C VAL A 20 -12.33 -12.69 -1.94
N PRO A 21 -11.50 -12.14 -2.86
CA PRO A 21 -10.12 -11.82 -2.56
C PRO A 21 -9.99 -10.89 -1.35
N HIS A 22 -8.94 -11.10 -0.56
CA HIS A 22 -8.57 -10.16 0.50
C HIS A 22 -7.65 -9.08 -0.06
N MET A 23 -7.85 -7.84 0.41
CA MET A 23 -6.90 -6.76 0.17
C MET A 23 -5.90 -6.72 1.32
N GLN A 24 -4.62 -6.81 0.98
CA GLN A 24 -3.52 -6.59 1.90
C GLN A 24 -2.77 -5.33 1.45
N VAL A 25 -2.74 -4.32 2.31
CA VAL A 25 -1.94 -3.11 2.11
C VAL A 25 -0.76 -3.20 3.05
N GLU A 26 0.44 -3.11 2.49
CA GLU A 26 1.67 -3.19 3.26
C GLU A 26 2.58 -2.02 2.91
N VAL A 27 3.06 -1.32 3.94
CA VAL A 27 3.95 -0.17 3.81
C VAL A 27 5.23 -0.47 4.58
N TYR A 28 6.35 -0.45 3.87
CA TYR A 28 7.66 -0.69 4.44
C TYR A 28 8.45 0.63 4.51
N TRP A 29 8.99 0.93 5.68
CA TRP A 29 9.95 2.01 5.87
C TRP A 29 11.32 1.41 6.23
N ASN A 30 12.36 1.78 5.50
CA ASN A 30 13.74 1.40 5.83
C ASN A 30 14.30 2.26 6.98
N THR A 31 13.72 2.10 8.17
CA THR A 31 14.16 2.81 9.38
C THR A 31 15.52 2.36 9.92
N PRO A 32 16.04 1.13 9.71
CA PRO A 32 17.37 0.74 10.20
C PRO A 32 18.51 1.68 9.79
N ALA A 33 18.41 2.32 8.62
CA ALA A 33 19.38 3.31 8.16
C ALA A 33 19.53 4.53 9.10
N PHE A 34 18.56 4.78 9.98
CA PHE A 34 18.53 5.93 10.88
C PHE A 34 18.57 5.54 12.36
N LYS A 35 18.96 4.30 12.68
CA LYS A 35 18.98 3.76 14.06
C LYS A 35 19.69 4.66 15.08
N GLY A 36 20.72 5.41 14.65
CA GLY A 36 21.46 6.34 15.52
C GLY A 36 20.80 7.72 15.73
N ARG A 37 19.64 7.98 15.11
CA ARG A 37 18.96 9.29 15.11
C ARG A 37 17.71 9.35 15.97
N TRP A 38 17.40 8.29 16.73
CA TRP A 38 16.29 8.29 17.68
C TRP A 38 16.62 7.50 18.94
N HIS A 39 15.90 7.81 20.03
CA HIS A 39 15.98 7.07 21.27
C HIS A 39 14.61 6.46 21.60
N GLN A 40 14.57 5.13 21.71
CA GLN A 40 13.34 4.42 22.00
C GLN A 40 12.73 4.90 23.33
N GLY A 41 11.43 5.18 23.33
CA GLY A 41 10.68 5.54 24.54
C GLY A 41 10.81 7.01 24.97
N GLN A 42 11.49 7.87 24.21
CA GLN A 42 11.58 9.32 24.54
C GLN A 42 10.49 10.18 23.90
N GLY A 43 9.58 9.58 23.12
CA GLY A 43 8.51 10.30 22.44
C GLY A 43 8.96 11.19 21.28
N THR A 44 10.26 11.19 20.95
CA THR A 44 10.83 11.96 19.84
C THR A 44 11.37 11.02 18.77
N GLN A 45 11.15 11.37 17.50
CA GLN A 45 11.57 10.57 16.35
C GLN A 45 11.86 11.50 15.14
N PRO A 46 12.78 11.14 14.23
CA PRO A 46 13.32 12.03 13.20
C PRO A 46 12.53 12.02 11.87
N PHE A 47 11.37 11.37 11.83
CA PHE A 47 10.56 11.17 10.64
C PHE A 47 9.30 12.04 10.68
N VAL A 48 8.88 12.52 9.52
CA VAL A 48 7.61 13.20 9.34
C VAL A 48 7.02 12.69 8.03
N LEU A 49 5.70 12.67 7.91
CA LEU A 49 5.08 12.41 6.62
C LEU A 49 5.24 13.64 5.73
N SER A 50 5.35 13.45 4.41
CA SER A 50 5.65 14.52 3.45
C SER A 50 4.57 15.61 3.39
N ASN A 51 3.38 15.33 3.92
CA ASN A 51 2.30 16.31 4.10
C ASN A 51 2.46 17.18 5.35
N GLY A 52 3.54 17.05 6.12
CA GLY A 52 3.82 17.82 7.33
C GLY A 52 3.41 17.14 8.64
N ASP A 53 2.73 15.99 8.58
CA ASP A 53 2.23 15.34 9.79
C ASP A 53 3.35 14.68 10.60
N VAL A 54 3.51 15.16 11.85
CA VAL A 54 4.48 14.63 12.82
C VAL A 54 3.91 13.53 13.72
N SER A 55 2.58 13.34 13.70
CA SER A 55 1.86 12.35 14.53
C SER A 55 1.70 10.99 13.84
N GLY A 56 1.70 10.98 12.50
CA GLY A 56 1.48 9.80 11.68
C GLY A 56 -0.01 9.45 11.44
N TYR A 57 -0.94 10.19 12.04
CA TYR A 57 -2.39 9.93 11.89
C TYR A 57 -2.95 10.27 10.52
N SER A 58 -2.23 11.03 9.70
CA SER A 58 -2.60 11.29 8.31
C SER A 58 -2.27 10.13 7.37
N SER A 59 -1.54 9.12 7.84
CA SER A 59 -1.24 7.93 7.04
C SER A 59 -2.53 7.16 6.75
N HIS A 60 -2.93 7.13 5.49
CA HIS A 60 -4.05 6.35 5.00
C HIS A 60 -3.66 5.71 3.65
N ALA A 61 -4.47 4.75 3.21
CA ALA A 61 -4.31 4.13 1.92
C ALA A 61 -5.66 4.13 1.22
N ASP A 62 -5.67 4.64 -0.01
CA ASP A 62 -6.82 4.55 -0.88
C ASP A 62 -6.66 3.34 -1.81
N PHE A 63 -7.77 2.64 -2.05
CA PHE A 63 -7.83 1.55 -3.02
C PHE A 63 -8.77 1.96 -4.15
N LEU A 64 -8.23 1.99 -5.37
CA LEU A 64 -9.00 2.16 -6.59
C LEU A 64 -9.04 0.84 -7.36
N ALA A 65 -10.25 0.29 -7.56
CA ALA A 65 -10.45 -0.86 -8.42
C ALA A 65 -10.46 -0.41 -9.89
N ALA A 66 -9.34 -0.62 -10.59
CA ALA A 66 -9.20 -0.33 -12.02
C ALA A 66 -9.01 -1.59 -12.88
N TRP A 67 -9.44 -2.75 -12.36
CA TRP A 67 -9.38 -4.02 -13.10
C TRP A 67 -10.47 -4.09 -14.16
N ASP A 68 -10.16 -4.71 -15.30
CA ASP A 68 -11.21 -5.23 -16.18
C ASP A 68 -12.03 -6.28 -15.41
N GLU A 69 -13.36 -6.09 -15.36
CA GLU A 69 -14.24 -6.92 -14.55
C GLU A 69 -14.23 -8.40 -14.99
N ASN A 70 -14.09 -8.68 -16.28
CA ASN A 70 -14.04 -10.05 -16.78
C ASN A 70 -12.73 -10.73 -16.38
N VAL A 71 -11.61 -10.00 -16.46
CA VAL A 71 -10.30 -10.50 -15.98
C VAL A 71 -10.36 -10.75 -14.48
N LEU A 72 -10.87 -9.80 -13.69
CA LEU A 72 -10.99 -9.94 -12.24
C LEU A 72 -11.87 -11.15 -11.87
N GLN A 73 -13.03 -11.29 -12.51
CA GLN A 73 -13.92 -12.41 -12.25
C GLN A 73 -13.29 -13.76 -12.64
N ASN A 74 -12.55 -13.81 -13.76
CA ASN A 74 -11.80 -15.00 -14.15
C ASN A 74 -10.73 -15.36 -13.11
N VAL A 75 -9.98 -14.39 -12.60
CA VAL A 75 -8.99 -14.61 -11.52
C VAL A 75 -9.66 -15.15 -10.27
N ILE A 76 -10.76 -14.54 -9.82
CA ILE A 76 -11.53 -14.99 -8.65
C ILE A 76 -11.98 -16.44 -8.81
N ASN A 77 -12.43 -16.80 -10.01
CA ASN A 77 -12.99 -18.13 -10.28
C ASN A 77 -11.92 -19.22 -10.48
N THR A 78 -10.76 -18.87 -11.02
CA THR A 78 -9.82 -19.87 -11.58
C THR A 78 -8.41 -19.83 -10.99
N CYS A 79 -8.00 -18.74 -10.35
CA CYS A 79 -6.63 -18.63 -9.90
C CYS A 79 -6.39 -19.31 -8.56
N ASN A 80 -5.52 -20.33 -8.56
CA ASN A 80 -5.13 -21.07 -7.36
C ASN A 80 -3.63 -21.42 -7.40
N VAL A 81 -2.79 -20.39 -7.54
CA VAL A 81 -1.33 -20.53 -7.74
C VAL A 81 -0.50 -20.37 -6.45
N GLY A 82 -1.16 -20.20 -5.29
CA GLY A 82 -0.48 -20.00 -4.01
C GLY A 82 0.50 -18.82 -4.05
N PHE A 83 1.76 -19.08 -3.75
CA PHE A 83 2.83 -18.07 -3.77
C PHE A 83 3.40 -17.77 -5.16
N GLY A 84 2.86 -18.39 -6.22
CA GLY A 84 3.30 -18.14 -7.60
C GLY A 84 2.97 -16.75 -8.14
N GLY A 85 2.21 -15.95 -7.39
CA GLY A 85 1.85 -14.58 -7.76
C GLY A 85 0.82 -14.49 -8.90
N ILE A 86 0.18 -13.33 -9.04
CA ILE A 86 -0.96 -13.13 -9.96
C ILE A 86 -0.61 -13.32 -11.44
N HIS A 87 0.67 -13.12 -11.81
CA HIS A 87 1.16 -13.33 -13.18
C HIS A 87 1.11 -14.81 -13.62
N SER A 88 0.99 -15.74 -12.68
CA SER A 88 0.88 -17.17 -12.95
C SER A 88 -0.58 -17.63 -13.11
N CYS A 89 -1.56 -16.75 -12.88
CA CYS A 89 -2.99 -17.08 -12.99
C CYS A 89 -3.39 -17.30 -14.47
N PRO A 90 -4.22 -18.32 -14.78
CA PRO A 90 -4.76 -18.50 -16.12
C PRO A 90 -5.56 -17.28 -16.60
N GLY A 91 -5.35 -16.85 -17.84
CA GLY A 91 -6.08 -15.73 -18.43
C GLY A 91 -5.66 -14.34 -17.95
N VAL A 92 -4.59 -14.24 -17.14
CA VAL A 92 -3.97 -12.96 -16.79
C VAL A 92 -2.82 -12.68 -17.73
N THR A 93 -2.84 -11.51 -18.37
CA THR A 93 -1.66 -10.97 -19.06
C THR A 93 -0.91 -10.10 -18.05
N PRO A 94 0.33 -10.44 -17.66
CA PRO A 94 1.09 -9.64 -16.72
C PRO A 94 1.34 -8.24 -17.26
N SER A 95 1.08 -7.21 -16.45
CA SER A 95 1.53 -5.85 -16.74
C SER A 95 2.98 -5.69 -16.23
N THR A 96 3.80 -4.95 -16.97
CA THR A 96 5.11 -4.50 -16.50
C THR A 96 5.00 -3.12 -15.87
N ILE A 97 5.96 -2.75 -15.03
CA ILE A 97 6.02 -1.41 -14.44
C ILE A 97 6.06 -0.31 -15.52
N ASP A 98 6.64 -0.62 -16.69
CA ASP A 98 6.71 0.31 -17.80
C ASP A 98 5.35 0.60 -18.43
N ASN A 99 4.43 -0.36 -18.41
CA ASN A 99 3.04 -0.18 -18.86
C ASN A 99 2.16 0.53 -17.82
N CYS A 100 2.66 0.73 -16.59
CA CYS A 100 1.97 1.39 -15.49
C CYS A 100 2.61 2.73 -15.12
N ARG A 101 3.41 3.33 -16.01
CA ARG A 101 3.95 4.67 -15.80
C ARG A 101 2.80 5.66 -15.83
N SER A 102 2.70 6.47 -14.78
CA SER A 102 1.94 7.71 -14.85
C SER A 102 2.56 8.55 -15.98
N GLU A 103 1.80 8.80 -17.04
CA GLU A 103 2.17 9.69 -18.15
C GLU A 103 2.30 11.16 -17.71
N HIS A 104 1.96 11.47 -16.46
CA HIS A 104 1.95 12.84 -15.98
C HIS A 104 3.37 13.31 -15.65
N SER A 105 3.78 14.38 -16.34
CA SER A 105 4.79 15.32 -15.86
C SER A 105 4.44 15.75 -14.43
N PRO A 106 5.44 16.04 -13.57
CA PRO A 106 5.15 16.50 -12.22
C PRO A 106 4.20 17.69 -12.29
N LEU A 107 3.13 17.64 -11.48
CA LEU A 107 2.07 18.67 -11.48
C LEU A 107 2.62 20.05 -11.07
N MET A 108 3.79 20.06 -10.43
CA MET A 108 4.52 21.22 -9.93
C MET A 108 6.01 21.03 -10.25
N ASP A 109 6.70 22.11 -10.58
CA ASP A 109 8.16 22.12 -10.77
C ASP A 109 8.82 22.41 -9.40
N GLU A 110 9.26 21.37 -8.71
CA GLU A 110 9.88 21.46 -7.38
C GLU A 110 10.99 20.41 -7.18
N ASP A 111 11.93 20.70 -6.28
CA ASP A 111 12.99 19.77 -5.90
C ASP A 111 12.44 18.64 -5.02
N LEU A 112 12.42 17.41 -5.56
CA LEU A 112 11.92 16.21 -4.86
C LEU A 112 13.04 15.25 -4.43
N THR A 113 14.30 15.61 -4.65
CA THR A 113 15.44 14.71 -4.44
C THR A 113 16.57 15.39 -3.68
N GLY A 114 17.35 14.59 -2.95
CA GLY A 114 18.46 15.07 -2.14
C GLY A 114 18.04 15.57 -0.77
N ALA A 115 18.88 16.41 -0.17
CA ALA A 115 18.56 17.10 1.08
C ALA A 115 17.79 18.38 0.73
N LEU A 116 16.59 18.49 1.25
CA LEU A 116 15.69 19.63 1.04
C LEU A 116 15.65 20.49 2.31
N ASP A 117 15.59 21.81 2.13
CA ASP A 117 15.48 22.77 3.24
C ASP A 117 14.04 22.83 3.81
N THR A 118 13.04 22.57 2.96
CA THR A 118 11.61 22.52 3.29
C THR A 118 10.99 21.23 2.77
N LEU A 119 9.81 20.87 3.30
CA LEU A 119 9.03 19.77 2.74
C LEU A 119 8.47 20.17 1.37
N PRO A 120 8.29 19.20 0.44
CA PRO A 120 7.66 19.46 -0.85
C PRO A 120 6.35 20.26 -0.71
N GLY A 121 6.20 21.29 -1.53
CA GLY A 121 5.10 22.27 -1.47
C GLY A 121 5.18 23.24 -0.28
N ASP A 122 6.37 23.49 0.26
CA ASP A 122 6.64 24.35 1.43
C ASP A 122 5.73 24.04 2.63
N ARG A 123 5.48 22.74 2.86
CA ARG A 123 4.55 22.29 3.89
C ARG A 123 5.13 22.53 5.29
N PRO A 124 4.41 23.25 6.18
CA PRO A 124 4.81 23.36 7.57
C PRO A 124 4.62 22.02 8.29
N LEU A 125 5.30 21.86 9.43
CA LEU A 125 5.04 20.74 10.32
C LEU A 125 3.73 20.97 11.09
N GLU A 126 2.89 19.94 11.15
CA GLU A 126 1.59 19.97 11.82
C GLU A 126 1.38 18.70 12.65
N GLY A 127 0.71 18.83 13.80
CA GLY A 127 0.39 17.72 14.69
C GLY A 127 0.43 18.09 16.16
N TRP A 128 0.21 17.09 17.01
CA TRP A 128 0.15 17.27 18.46
C TRP A 128 1.57 17.31 19.05
N GLY A 129 1.86 18.31 19.88
CA GLY A 129 3.14 18.41 20.60
C GLY A 129 4.28 19.07 19.83
N LEU A 130 3.97 19.86 18.80
CA LEU A 130 4.85 20.90 18.25
C LEU A 130 4.90 22.13 19.17
#